data_AF-C5DIU5-F1
#
_entry.id   AF-C5DIU5-F1
#
_cell.length_a   1.000
_cell.length_b   1.000
_cell.length_c   1.000
_cell.angle_alpha   90.00
_cell.angle_beta   90.00
_cell.angle_gamma   90.00
#
_symmetry.space_group_name_H-M   'P 1'
#
loop_
_entity.id
_entity.type
_entity.pdbx_description
1 polymer ?
#
loop_
_entity_poly.entity_id
_entity_poly.type
_entity_poly.pdbx_seq_one_letter_code
_entity_poly.pdbx_strand_id
1 'polypeptide(L)'
;MVGQVCKGLASRTWVFRRFASHASDQEPIFDHAWPKNSNPTPYEVFGIPPGQVDGRSLKKKYHAMAKMYHPDIASGIRVLKSKSSHHDFQIDESAVLSIQDKMHRFRIMSEAYELLGDSRKKSAYDRFRSGWSYAPTAGSGASYATAAATSHGYHNNGNYEYWNAGTWEDIHNLNRDSPEKKISGWVITGWVVGLFVCVQCTALLTRIEDSLTKSNLTHDDTERELNMAYLNYGLDTDKWSRLRRFLWFRTYGLYRDKSDLDREAKKNERIVQDLKTKELQAGGAKH
;
A
#
# COMPACT_ATOMS: atom_id res chain seq x y z
N MET A 1 -39.69 12.49 -58.92
CA MET A 1 -39.85 11.33 -58.01
C MET A 1 -38.58 11.19 -57.19
N VAL A 2 -38.76 10.91 -55.92
CA VAL A 2 -37.79 10.93 -54.82
C VAL A 2 -36.79 9.76 -54.96
N GLY A 3 -35.54 9.98 -54.52
CA GLY A 3 -34.55 8.92 -54.36
C GLY A 3 -33.32 9.36 -53.57
N GLN A 4 -33.46 9.51 -52.25
CA GLN A 4 -32.33 9.44 -51.32
C GLN A 4 -31.79 8.00 -51.27
N VAL A 5 -30.47 7.79 -51.28
CA VAL A 5 -29.80 6.82 -50.38
C VAL A 5 -28.40 7.32 -50.03
N CYS A 6 -28.08 7.16 -48.76
CA CYS A 6 -26.91 7.59 -48.02
C CYS A 6 -25.80 6.51 -47.93
N LYS A 7 -24.58 7.00 -47.59
CA LYS A 7 -23.49 6.35 -46.82
C LYS A 7 -22.50 5.41 -47.54
N GLY A 8 -21.23 5.84 -47.50
CA GLY A 8 -20.06 4.98 -47.39
C GLY A 8 -18.99 5.71 -46.57
N LEU A 9 -18.89 5.42 -45.26
CA LEU A 9 -17.85 5.95 -44.39
C LEU A 9 -16.49 5.37 -44.81
N ALA A 10 -15.54 6.23 -45.18
CA ALA A 10 -14.15 5.83 -45.39
C ALA A 10 -13.51 5.44 -44.05
N SER A 11 -13.34 4.14 -43.83
CA SER A 11 -12.60 3.59 -42.70
C SER A 11 -11.12 3.95 -42.84
N ARG A 12 -10.65 4.94 -42.10
CA ARG A 12 -9.20 5.20 -41.93
C ARG A 12 -8.60 4.04 -41.14
N THR A 13 -8.07 3.06 -41.83
CA THR A 13 -7.20 2.04 -41.24
C THR A 13 -5.95 2.73 -40.70
N TRP A 14 -5.84 2.80 -39.37
CA TRP A 14 -4.58 3.11 -38.72
C TRP A 14 -3.63 1.94 -38.98
N VAL A 15 -2.82 2.06 -40.03
CA VAL A 15 -1.68 1.17 -40.23
C VAL A 15 -0.69 1.49 -39.11
N PHE A 16 -0.73 0.70 -38.04
CA PHE A 16 0.36 0.64 -37.08
C PHE A 16 1.61 0.20 -37.85
N ARG A 17 2.49 1.15 -38.16
CA ARG A 17 3.84 0.83 -38.64
C ARG A 17 4.54 0.07 -37.52
N ARG A 18 4.55 -1.26 -37.62
CA ARG A 18 5.49 -2.08 -36.88
C ARG A 18 6.88 -1.73 -37.41
N PHE A 19 7.71 -1.11 -36.57
CA PHE A 19 9.14 -1.06 -36.83
C PHE A 19 9.68 -2.48 -36.61
N ALA A 20 9.84 -3.24 -37.69
CA ALA A 20 10.75 -4.37 -37.69
C ALA A 20 12.15 -3.76 -37.76
N SER A 21 12.88 -3.77 -36.64
CA SER A 21 14.32 -3.58 -36.70
C SER A 21 14.89 -4.81 -37.40
N HIS A 22 15.17 -4.68 -38.70
CA HIS A 22 16.16 -5.55 -39.31
C HIS A 22 17.42 -5.46 -38.45
N ALA A 23 17.83 -6.57 -37.85
CA ALA A 23 19.20 -6.73 -37.39
C ALA A 23 20.08 -6.70 -38.65
N SER A 24 20.32 -5.49 -39.16
CA SER A 24 21.46 -5.23 -40.02
C SER A 24 22.65 -5.82 -39.28
N ASP A 25 23.44 -6.66 -39.93
CA ASP A 25 24.76 -7.02 -39.46
C ASP A 25 25.53 -5.71 -39.22
N GLN A 26 25.44 -5.19 -38.00
CA GLN A 26 26.16 -4.00 -37.61
C GLN A 26 27.60 -4.43 -37.49
N GLU A 27 28.47 -3.80 -38.28
CA GLU A 27 29.90 -3.99 -38.17
C GLU A 27 30.33 -3.90 -36.70
N PRO A 28 31.23 -4.77 -36.23
CA PRO A 28 31.61 -4.82 -34.84
C PRO A 28 32.17 -3.46 -34.39
N ILE A 29 31.48 -2.82 -33.45
CA ILE A 29 31.84 -1.49 -32.95
C ILE A 29 32.98 -1.66 -31.96
N PHE A 30 34.10 -0.97 -32.20
CA PHE A 30 35.21 -0.93 -31.26
C PHE A 30 35.24 0.42 -30.53
N ASP A 31 35.22 0.36 -29.20
CA ASP A 31 35.33 1.55 -28.36
C ASP A 31 36.82 1.91 -28.16
N HIS A 32 37.27 2.91 -28.91
CA HIS A 32 38.62 3.46 -28.80
C HIS A 32 38.85 4.29 -27.54
N ALA A 33 37.78 4.76 -26.88
CA ALA A 33 37.88 5.64 -25.74
C ALA A 33 38.00 4.89 -24.40
N TRP A 34 37.69 3.59 -24.39
CA TRP A 34 37.72 2.81 -23.16
C TRP A 34 39.16 2.61 -22.64
N PRO A 35 39.42 2.88 -21.34
CA PRO A 35 40.75 2.75 -20.77
C PRO A 35 41.18 1.28 -20.65
N LYS A 36 42.49 1.02 -20.84
CA LYS A 36 43.10 -0.32 -20.76
C LYS A 36 43.55 -0.70 -19.35
N ASN A 37 43.61 0.26 -18.42
CA ASN A 37 44.00 0.00 -17.04
C ASN A 37 42.88 -0.72 -16.28
N SER A 38 43.26 -1.55 -15.30
CA SER A 38 42.29 -2.29 -14.48
C SER A 38 41.51 -1.38 -13.51
N ASN A 39 42.08 -0.21 -13.16
CA ASN A 39 41.50 0.77 -12.23
C ASN A 39 41.41 2.13 -12.93
N PRO A 40 40.41 2.35 -13.78
CA PRO A 40 40.29 3.59 -14.53
C PRO A 40 39.87 4.75 -13.63
N THR A 41 40.37 5.94 -13.92
CA THR A 41 39.86 7.15 -13.26
C THR A 41 38.55 7.63 -13.91
N PRO A 42 37.67 8.35 -13.20
CA PRO A 42 36.43 8.91 -13.78
C PRO A 42 36.69 9.74 -15.04
N TYR A 43 37.83 10.45 -15.06
CA TYR A 43 38.29 11.27 -16.18
C TYR A 43 38.72 10.44 -17.39
N GLU A 44 39.45 9.35 -17.14
CA GLU A 44 39.90 8.41 -18.18
C GLU A 44 38.74 7.66 -18.83
N VAL A 45 37.70 7.30 -18.07
CA VAL A 45 36.50 6.62 -18.59
C VAL A 45 35.84 7.45 -19.72
N PHE A 46 35.80 8.77 -19.58
CA PHE A 46 35.27 9.66 -20.63
C PHE A 46 36.35 10.18 -21.58
N GLY A 47 37.63 9.89 -21.35
CA GLY A 47 38.75 10.51 -22.08
C GLY A 47 38.70 12.04 -22.02
N ILE A 48 38.45 12.60 -20.84
CA ILE A 48 38.45 14.06 -20.59
C ILE A 48 39.65 14.37 -19.68
N PRO A 49 40.50 15.37 -19.99
CA PRO A 49 41.58 15.75 -19.10
C PRO A 49 41.04 16.33 -17.77
N PRO A 50 41.71 16.08 -16.64
CA PRO A 50 41.30 16.63 -15.35
C PRO A 50 41.29 18.17 -15.40
N GLY A 51 40.29 18.78 -14.78
CA GLY A 51 40.11 20.24 -14.77
C GLY A 51 39.20 20.80 -15.89
N GLN A 52 39.16 20.18 -17.07
CA GLN A 52 38.37 20.65 -18.23
C GLN A 52 37.06 19.85 -18.40
N VAL A 53 36.22 19.81 -17.37
CA VAL A 53 34.90 19.16 -17.45
C VAL A 53 33.84 20.18 -17.81
N ASP A 54 33.39 20.14 -19.06
CA ASP A 54 32.15 20.81 -19.48
C ASP A 54 30.98 19.82 -19.39
N GLY A 55 29.94 20.18 -18.64
CA GLY A 55 28.77 19.32 -18.41
C GLY A 55 28.05 18.93 -19.71
N ARG A 56 28.07 19.80 -20.74
CA ARG A 56 27.48 19.47 -22.05
C ARG A 56 28.29 18.39 -22.77
N SER A 57 29.61 18.51 -22.78
CA SER A 57 30.52 17.52 -23.37
C SER A 57 30.44 16.16 -22.64
N LEU A 58 30.36 16.19 -21.30
CA LEU A 58 30.23 15.02 -20.45
C LEU A 58 28.92 14.27 -20.74
N LYS A 59 27.79 14.99 -20.75
CA LYS A 59 26.48 14.42 -21.07
C LYS A 59 26.45 13.80 -22.47
N LYS A 60 27.05 14.46 -23.48
CA LYS A 60 27.14 13.93 -24.84
C LYS A 60 27.91 12.61 -24.89
N LYS A 61 29.07 12.54 -24.21
CA LYS A 61 29.89 11.33 -24.14
C LYS A 61 29.18 10.20 -23.39
N TYR A 62 28.54 10.51 -22.26
CA TYR A 62 27.72 9.56 -21.50
C TYR A 62 26.61 8.94 -22.37
N HIS A 63 25.83 9.75 -23.08
CA HIS A 63 24.78 9.22 -23.96
C HIS A 63 25.34 8.39 -25.12
N ALA A 64 26.51 8.74 -25.66
CA ALA A 64 27.15 7.95 -26.72
C ALA A 64 27.56 6.57 -26.21
N MET A 65 28.17 6.48 -25.03
CA MET A 65 28.58 5.23 -24.42
C MET A 65 27.41 4.40 -23.89
N ALA A 66 26.36 5.04 -23.35
CA ALA A 66 25.14 4.35 -22.94
C ALA A 66 24.49 3.60 -24.11
N LYS A 67 24.47 4.18 -25.32
CA LYS A 67 23.97 3.48 -26.52
C LYS A 67 24.75 2.20 -26.85
N MET A 68 26.02 2.12 -26.47
CA MET A 68 26.87 0.95 -26.73
C MET A 68 26.77 -0.12 -25.62
N TYR A 69 26.64 0.30 -24.36
CA TYR A 69 26.77 -0.58 -23.19
C TYR A 69 25.47 -0.83 -22.40
N HIS A 70 24.36 -0.17 -22.71
CA HIS A 70 23.10 -0.36 -21.98
C HIS A 70 22.55 -1.77 -22.14
N PRO A 71 22.17 -2.48 -21.06
CA PRO A 71 21.76 -3.89 -21.11
C PRO A 71 20.62 -4.18 -22.09
N ASP A 72 19.65 -3.26 -22.21
CA ASP A 72 18.50 -3.44 -23.13
C ASP A 72 18.87 -3.35 -24.61
N ILE A 73 19.90 -2.59 -24.97
CA ILE A 73 20.29 -2.31 -26.37
C ILE A 73 21.48 -3.19 -26.77
N ALA A 74 22.35 -3.50 -25.82
CA ALA A 74 23.61 -4.20 -26.02
C ALA A 74 23.46 -5.69 -26.40
N SER A 75 22.26 -6.27 -26.30
CA SER A 75 21.97 -7.65 -26.72
C SER A 75 22.17 -7.86 -28.22
N GLY A 76 21.92 -6.84 -29.04
CA GLY A 76 22.10 -6.87 -30.49
C GLY A 76 23.42 -6.28 -31.00
N ILE A 77 24.22 -5.63 -30.15
CA ILE A 77 25.44 -4.92 -30.56
C ILE A 77 26.67 -5.75 -30.21
N ARG A 78 27.45 -6.17 -31.21
CA ARG A 78 28.76 -6.82 -31.01
C ARG A 78 29.82 -5.76 -30.75
N VAL A 79 30.26 -5.63 -29.50
CA VAL A 79 31.34 -4.71 -29.09
C VAL A 79 32.63 -5.50 -28.89
N LEU A 80 33.74 -5.07 -29.48
CA LEU A 80 35.03 -5.75 -29.35
C LEU A 80 35.85 -5.21 -28.18
N LYS A 81 36.58 -6.10 -27.47
CA LYS A 81 37.44 -5.73 -26.32
C LYS A 81 38.76 -5.08 -26.76
N SER A 82 39.35 -5.56 -27.84
CA SER A 82 40.60 -5.05 -28.42
C SER A 82 40.49 -4.97 -29.93
N LYS A 83 41.25 -4.05 -30.54
CA LYS A 83 41.39 -4.00 -32.00
C LYS A 83 42.14 -5.24 -32.50
N SER A 84 41.50 -6.08 -33.30
CA SER A 84 42.17 -7.15 -34.05
C SER A 84 43.15 -6.50 -35.03
N SER A 85 44.44 -6.83 -34.91
CA SER A 85 45.51 -6.22 -35.73
C SER A 85 45.79 -6.99 -37.04
N HIS A 86 45.06 -8.08 -37.30
CA HIS A 86 45.24 -8.90 -38.48
C HIS A 86 44.05 -8.76 -39.43
N HIS A 87 44.35 -8.68 -40.73
CA HIS A 87 43.43 -8.56 -41.87
C HIS A 87 42.49 -9.77 -42.07
N ASP A 88 42.31 -10.62 -41.05
CA ASP A 88 41.53 -11.84 -41.15
C ASP A 88 40.07 -11.58 -40.73
N PHE A 89 39.15 -12.03 -41.58
CA PHE A 89 37.71 -11.81 -41.46
C PHE A 89 37.04 -12.79 -40.47
N GLN A 90 37.84 -13.48 -39.66
CA GLN A 90 37.34 -14.33 -38.57
C GLN A 90 37.36 -13.53 -37.25
N ILE A 91 36.16 -13.11 -36.83
CA ILE A 91 35.95 -12.53 -35.50
C ILE A 91 36.03 -13.67 -34.50
N ASP A 92 37.11 -13.72 -33.71
CA ASP A 92 37.17 -14.60 -32.56
C ASP A 92 36.09 -14.19 -31.55
N GLU A 93 35.19 -15.12 -31.22
CA GLU A 93 34.08 -14.91 -30.30
C GLU A 93 34.59 -14.54 -28.89
N SER A 94 35.82 -14.94 -28.53
CA SER A 94 36.48 -14.56 -27.28
C SER A 94 36.83 -13.08 -27.18
N ALA A 95 36.96 -12.39 -28.33
CA ALA A 95 37.25 -10.96 -28.41
C ALA A 95 35.98 -10.08 -28.29
N VAL A 96 34.79 -10.70 -28.38
CA VAL A 96 33.50 -10.03 -28.20
C VAL A 96 33.24 -9.85 -26.71
N LEU A 97 32.85 -8.63 -26.33
CA LEU A 97 32.56 -8.29 -24.95
C LEU A 97 31.32 -9.04 -24.46
N SER A 98 31.45 -9.77 -23.35
CA SER A 98 30.33 -10.46 -22.70
C SER A 98 29.27 -9.46 -22.24
N ILE A 99 28.01 -9.92 -22.12
CA ILE A 99 26.90 -9.10 -21.58
C ILE A 99 27.26 -8.59 -20.17
N GLN A 100 27.90 -9.43 -19.35
CA GLN A 100 28.35 -9.06 -18.00
C GLN A 100 29.43 -7.96 -18.05
N ASP A 101 30.38 -8.05 -18.98
CA ASP A 101 31.42 -7.05 -19.16
C ASP A 101 30.83 -5.71 -19.64
N LYS A 102 29.86 -5.73 -20.57
CA LYS A 102 29.15 -4.52 -21.00
C LYS A 102 28.42 -3.87 -19.83
N MET A 103 27.73 -4.67 -19.02
CA MET A 103 27.05 -4.20 -17.80
C MET A 103 28.05 -3.58 -16.81
N HIS A 104 29.21 -4.22 -16.61
CA HIS A 104 30.25 -3.70 -15.74
C HIS A 104 30.79 -2.35 -16.23
N ARG A 105 31.08 -2.21 -17.53
CA ARG A 105 31.47 -0.94 -18.14
C ARG A 105 30.40 0.13 -17.99
N PHE A 106 29.14 -0.25 -18.16
CA PHE A 106 28.00 0.66 -17.97
C PHE A 106 27.91 1.17 -16.54
N ARG A 107 28.11 0.30 -15.54
CA ARG A 107 28.13 0.68 -14.12
C ARG A 107 29.25 1.68 -13.81
N ILE A 108 30.49 1.38 -14.23
CA ILE A 108 31.64 2.28 -14.09
C ILE A 108 31.36 3.66 -14.72
N MET A 109 30.82 3.66 -15.94
CA MET A 109 30.47 4.89 -16.65
C MET A 109 29.41 5.72 -15.91
N SER A 110 28.36 5.08 -15.40
CA SER A 110 27.27 5.77 -14.69
C SER A 110 27.76 6.39 -13.38
N GLU A 111 28.58 5.66 -12.61
CA GLU A 111 29.23 6.18 -11.41
C GLU A 111 30.15 7.36 -11.74
N ALA A 112 30.94 7.25 -12.81
CA ALA A 112 31.83 8.34 -13.24
C ALA A 112 31.03 9.58 -13.69
N TYR A 113 29.90 9.39 -14.39
CA TYR A 113 29.03 10.48 -14.80
C TYR A 113 28.44 11.20 -13.60
N GLU A 114 27.99 10.45 -12.59
CA GLU A 114 27.42 11.04 -11.39
C GLU A 114 28.44 11.84 -10.59
N LEU A 115 29.65 11.29 -10.44
CA LEU A 115 30.74 11.95 -9.72
C LEU A 115 31.18 13.26 -10.41
N LEU A 116 31.31 13.25 -11.73
CA LEU A 116 31.73 14.41 -12.52
C LEU A 116 30.60 15.39 -12.84
N GLY A 117 29.34 14.93 -12.82
CA GLY A 117 28.15 15.72 -13.14
C GLY A 117 27.80 16.75 -12.07
N ASP A 118 27.96 16.39 -10.80
CA ASP A 118 27.73 17.31 -9.68
C ASP A 118 29.02 18.04 -9.31
N SER A 119 29.03 19.38 -9.41
CA SER A 119 30.19 20.22 -9.05
C SER A 119 30.73 19.95 -7.63
N ARG A 120 29.82 19.64 -6.69
CA ARG A 120 30.18 19.32 -5.30
C ARG A 120 30.91 17.97 -5.19
N LYS A 121 30.44 16.95 -5.92
CA LYS A 121 31.05 15.61 -5.94
C LYS A 121 32.39 15.65 -6.68
N LYS A 122 32.43 16.34 -7.81
CA LYS A 122 33.65 16.58 -8.59
C LYS A 122 34.72 17.27 -7.74
N SER A 123 34.39 18.37 -7.07
CA SER A 123 35.37 19.11 -6.24
C SER A 123 35.86 18.30 -5.03
N ALA A 124 35.01 17.47 -4.42
CA ALA A 124 35.42 16.55 -3.36
C ALA A 124 36.40 15.49 -3.91
N TYR A 125 36.10 14.90 -5.07
CA TYR A 125 37.00 13.96 -5.73
C TYR A 125 38.33 14.60 -6.14
N ASP A 126 38.32 15.82 -6.68
CA ASP A 126 39.53 16.52 -7.10
C ASP A 126 40.45 16.84 -5.91
N ARG A 127 39.87 17.17 -4.74
CA ARG A 127 40.62 17.53 -3.53
C ARG A 127 41.09 16.33 -2.72
N PHE A 128 40.24 15.32 -2.58
CA PHE A 128 40.43 14.22 -1.62
C PHE A 128 40.49 12.84 -2.27
N ARG A 129 40.29 12.74 -3.58
CA ARG A 129 40.13 11.47 -4.33
C ARG A 129 39.05 10.55 -3.72
N SER A 130 38.08 11.13 -3.03
CA SER A 130 37.00 10.43 -2.34
C SER A 130 35.84 10.10 -3.27
N GLY A 131 35.15 8.97 -3.03
CA GLY A 131 33.89 8.63 -3.69
C GLY A 131 34.02 7.90 -5.02
N TRP A 132 35.22 7.40 -5.35
CA TRP A 132 35.43 6.52 -6.51
C TRP A 132 35.70 5.09 -6.05
N SER A 133 34.78 4.18 -6.36
CA SER A 133 34.82 2.76 -5.97
C SER A 133 35.95 1.98 -6.66
N TYR A 134 36.28 2.36 -7.90
CA TYR A 134 37.31 1.71 -8.73
C TYR A 134 38.69 2.39 -8.62
N ALA A 135 38.96 3.10 -7.52
CA ALA A 135 40.26 3.73 -7.30
C ALA A 135 41.35 2.66 -7.08
N PRO A 136 42.59 2.86 -7.58
CA PRO A 136 43.68 1.96 -7.28
C PRO A 136 43.91 1.94 -5.76
N THR A 137 43.86 0.75 -5.16
CA THR A 137 44.28 0.50 -3.78
C THR A 137 45.79 0.76 -3.69
N ALA A 138 46.16 2.03 -3.52
CA ALA A 138 47.55 2.40 -3.26
C ALA A 138 48.02 1.65 -2.00
N GLY A 139 49.10 0.90 -2.16
CA GLY A 139 49.59 -0.09 -1.19
C GLY A 139 49.76 0.49 0.22
N SER A 140 49.37 -0.33 1.20
CA SER A 140 49.77 -0.33 2.61
C SER A 140 50.21 1.04 3.17
N GLY A 141 49.25 1.82 3.67
CA GLY A 141 49.54 2.96 4.56
C GLY A 141 48.64 4.17 4.37
N ALA A 142 48.27 4.50 3.12
CA ALA A 142 47.33 5.58 2.83
C ALA A 142 45.86 5.14 2.86
N SER A 143 45.65 3.83 2.78
CA SER A 143 44.35 3.17 2.57
C SER A 143 43.40 3.33 3.75
N TYR A 144 43.90 3.49 4.99
CA TYR A 144 43.04 3.68 6.17
C TYR A 144 42.53 5.12 6.32
N ALA A 145 43.34 6.12 5.95
CA ALA A 145 42.95 7.52 6.04
C ALA A 145 41.97 7.90 4.92
N THR A 146 42.17 7.38 3.70
CA THR A 146 41.24 7.58 2.59
C THR A 146 40.01 6.69 2.72
N ALA A 147 40.11 5.42 3.15
CA ALA A 147 38.93 4.58 3.34
C ALA A 147 38.03 5.06 4.49
N ALA A 148 38.56 5.61 5.59
CA ALA A 148 37.73 6.21 6.64
C ALA A 148 37.02 7.49 6.17
N ALA A 149 37.68 8.32 5.34
CA ALA A 149 37.05 9.48 4.71
C ALA A 149 36.08 9.10 3.57
N THR A 150 36.29 7.95 2.93
CA THR A 150 35.45 7.43 1.84
C THR A 150 34.25 6.64 2.37
N SER A 151 34.40 5.99 3.53
CA SER A 151 33.36 5.20 4.22
C SER A 151 32.19 6.05 4.73
N HIS A 152 32.44 7.32 5.04
CA HIS A 152 31.44 8.24 5.57
C HIS A 152 30.78 9.15 4.51
N GLY A 153 31.18 9.05 3.24
CA GLY A 153 30.72 9.97 2.21
C GLY A 153 30.10 9.24 1.03
N TYR A 154 28.76 9.23 0.98
CA TYR A 154 27.91 8.96 -0.20
C TYR A 154 27.49 7.50 -0.47
N HIS A 155 28.35 6.49 -0.38
CA HIS A 155 27.91 5.09 -0.62
C HIS A 155 27.27 4.42 0.60
N ASN A 156 27.43 4.97 1.82
CA ASN A 156 26.92 4.38 3.06
C ASN A 156 25.46 4.77 3.37
N ASN A 157 24.81 5.50 2.45
CA ASN A 157 23.40 5.83 2.58
C ASN A 157 22.58 4.79 1.80
N GLY A 158 21.84 3.94 2.50
CA GLY A 158 20.98 2.94 1.85
C GLY A 158 19.94 3.54 0.90
N ASN A 159 19.62 4.84 1.02
CA ASN A 159 18.81 5.55 0.03
C ASN A 159 19.56 5.69 -1.31
N TYR A 160 20.85 6.01 -1.29
CA TYR A 160 21.65 6.17 -2.51
C TYR A 160 21.85 4.85 -3.26
N GLU A 161 22.16 3.78 -2.54
CA GLU A 161 22.29 2.45 -3.14
C GLU A 161 20.96 1.97 -3.75
N TYR A 162 19.83 2.23 -3.09
CA TYR A 162 18.51 1.90 -3.61
C TYR A 162 18.18 2.65 -4.92
N TRP A 163 18.43 3.97 -4.99
CA TRP A 163 18.14 4.76 -6.20
C TRP A 163 19.11 4.49 -7.35
N ASN A 164 20.30 3.97 -7.07
CA ASN A 164 21.31 3.62 -8.07
C ASN A 164 21.33 2.12 -8.43
N ALA A 165 20.44 1.32 -7.84
CA ALA A 165 20.30 -0.09 -8.18
C ALA A 165 19.71 -0.23 -9.59
N GLY A 166 20.55 -0.64 -10.54
CA GLY A 166 20.16 -0.73 -11.96
C GLY A 166 19.38 -2.00 -12.31
N THR A 167 19.39 -3.00 -11.43
CA THR A 167 18.73 -4.29 -11.63
C THR A 167 18.01 -4.75 -10.36
N TRP A 168 17.01 -5.62 -10.54
CA TRP A 168 16.32 -6.27 -9.41
C TRP A 168 17.27 -7.11 -8.54
N GLU A 169 18.36 -7.61 -9.12
CA GLU A 169 19.41 -8.36 -8.41
C GLU A 169 20.21 -7.45 -7.47
N ASP A 170 20.53 -6.22 -7.89
CA ASP A 170 21.19 -5.23 -7.03
C ASP A 170 20.29 -4.85 -5.83
N ILE A 171 18.98 -4.67 -6.05
CA ILE A 171 18.01 -4.42 -4.96
C ILE A 171 17.93 -5.63 -4.01
N HIS A 172 17.97 -6.85 -4.56
CA HIS A 172 17.94 -8.07 -3.77
C HIS A 172 19.17 -8.20 -2.87
N ASN A 173 20.36 -7.89 -3.41
CA ASN A 173 21.62 -7.90 -2.65
C ASN A 173 21.62 -6.83 -1.54
N LEU A 174 21.11 -5.62 -1.82
CA LEU A 174 20.93 -4.58 -0.81
C LEU A 174 20.01 -5.01 0.33
N ASN A 175 18.93 -5.71 0.01
CA ASN A 175 18.01 -6.21 1.03
C ASN A 175 18.61 -7.36 1.86
N ARG A 176 19.57 -8.11 1.28
CA ARG A 176 20.31 -9.16 1.98
C ARG A 176 21.39 -8.60 2.91
N ASP A 177 22.09 -7.57 2.45
CA ASP A 177 23.21 -6.94 3.16
C ASP A 177 22.74 -5.83 4.11
N SER A 178 21.48 -5.38 3.97
CA SER A 178 20.82 -4.52 4.95
C SER A 178 20.86 -5.22 6.31
N PRO A 179 21.65 -4.71 7.29
CA PRO A 179 21.59 -5.23 8.64
C PRO A 179 20.15 -5.02 9.06
N GLU A 180 19.45 -6.14 9.24
CA GLU A 180 18.05 -6.26 9.55
C GLU A 180 17.56 -5.01 10.28
N LYS A 181 16.54 -4.32 9.75
CA LYS A 181 15.79 -3.33 10.54
C LYS A 181 15.12 -4.11 11.67
N LYS A 182 15.90 -4.51 12.69
CA LYS A 182 15.46 -5.24 13.86
C LYS A 182 14.46 -4.31 14.49
N ILE A 183 13.18 -4.62 14.30
CA ILE A 183 12.10 -3.86 14.89
C ILE A 183 12.42 -3.84 16.37
N SER A 184 12.86 -2.68 16.86
CA SER A 184 13.34 -2.60 18.23
C SER A 184 12.22 -3.09 19.15
N GLY A 185 12.56 -3.86 20.18
CA GLY A 185 11.54 -4.36 21.12
C GLY A 185 10.65 -3.21 21.65
N TRP A 186 11.22 -2.01 21.78
CA TRP A 186 10.52 -0.79 22.15
C TRP A 186 9.41 -0.34 21.19
N VAL A 187 9.61 -0.50 19.88
CA VAL A 187 8.58 -0.21 18.87
C VAL A 187 7.41 -1.19 19.00
N ILE A 188 7.71 -2.47 19.22
CA ILE A 188 6.68 -3.51 19.43
C ILE A 188 5.92 -3.22 20.72
N THR A 189 6.61 -2.89 21.82
CA THR A 189 5.95 -2.50 23.06
C THR A 189 5.08 -1.26 22.89
N GLY A 190 5.52 -0.28 22.08
CA GLY A 190 4.72 0.90 21.75
C GLY A 190 3.42 0.54 21.03
N TRP A 191 3.48 -0.38 20.06
CA TRP A 191 2.28 -0.88 19.36
C TRP A 191 1.33 -1.63 20.29
N VAL A 192 1.85 -2.49 21.17
CA VAL A 192 1.02 -3.24 22.14
C VAL A 192 0.34 -2.29 23.14
N VAL A 193 1.07 -1.31 23.67
CA VAL A 193 0.50 -0.29 24.57
C VAL A 193 -0.53 0.55 23.83
N GLY A 194 -0.25 0.96 22.59
CA GLY A 194 -1.21 1.71 21.76
C GLY A 194 -2.51 0.92 21.52
N LEU A 195 -2.41 -0.37 21.20
CA LEU A 195 -3.58 -1.23 21.01
C LEU A 195 -4.36 -1.40 22.31
N PHE A 196 -3.68 -1.57 23.45
CA PHE A 196 -4.33 -1.64 24.76
C PHE A 196 -5.10 -0.36 25.10
N VAL A 197 -4.50 0.82 24.84
CA VAL A 197 -5.18 2.11 25.03
C VAL A 197 -6.40 2.23 24.13
N CYS A 198 -6.32 1.82 22.86
CA CYS A 198 -7.47 1.82 21.96
C CYS A 198 -8.62 0.95 22.48
N VAL A 199 -8.32 -0.27 22.95
CA VAL A 199 -9.33 -1.17 23.53
C VAL A 199 -9.98 -0.53 24.76
N GLN A 200 -9.18 0.05 25.66
CA GLN A 200 -9.72 0.73 26.85
C GLN A 200 -10.57 1.95 26.49
N CYS A 201 -10.15 2.76 25.53
CA CYS A 201 -10.93 3.88 25.02
C CYS A 201 -12.28 3.41 24.46
N THR A 202 -12.30 2.33 23.66
CA THR A 202 -13.57 1.78 23.16
C THR A 202 -14.48 1.30 24.29
N ALA A 203 -13.94 0.71 25.35
CA ALA A 203 -14.71 0.29 26.51
C ALA A 203 -15.24 1.48 27.33
N LEU A 204 -14.52 2.60 27.40
CA LEU A 204 -15.00 3.82 28.05
C LEU A 204 -16.14 4.47 27.26
N LEU A 205 -16.02 4.53 25.93
CA LEU A 205 -17.06 5.05 25.04
C LEU A 205 -18.37 4.27 25.19
N THR A 206 -18.32 2.93 25.20
CA THR A 206 -19.53 2.12 25.39
C THR A 206 -20.15 2.30 26.77
N ARG A 207 -19.35 2.48 27.83
CA ARG A 207 -19.87 2.76 29.18
C ARG A 207 -20.56 4.13 29.29
N ILE A 208 -20.05 5.13 28.59
CA ILE A 208 -20.68 6.46 28.54
C ILE A 208 -22.00 6.39 27.77
N GLU A 209 -22.03 5.67 26.64
CA GLU A 209 -23.25 5.44 25.86
C GLU A 209 -24.33 4.73 26.70
N ASP A 210 -23.98 3.65 27.39
CA ASP A 210 -24.88 2.92 28.30
C ASP A 210 -25.45 3.81 29.39
N SER A 211 -24.66 4.74 29.94
CA SER A 211 -25.11 5.65 31.00
C SER A 211 -26.14 6.66 30.50
N LEU A 212 -25.93 7.19 29.29
CA LEU A 212 -26.83 8.18 28.69
C LEU A 212 -28.13 7.54 28.19
N THR A 213 -28.05 6.37 27.59
CA THR A 213 -29.22 5.64 27.08
C THR A 213 -30.13 5.14 28.20
N LYS A 214 -29.57 4.63 29.32
CA LYS A 214 -30.37 4.17 30.47
C LYS A 214 -31.29 5.24 31.04
N SER A 215 -30.83 6.48 31.16
CA SER A 215 -31.65 7.59 31.68
C SER A 215 -32.86 7.87 30.79
N ASN A 216 -32.67 7.85 29.47
CA ASN A 216 -33.77 8.08 28.51
C ASN A 216 -34.77 6.92 28.52
N LEU A 217 -34.27 5.68 28.54
CA LEU A 217 -35.12 4.49 28.63
C LEU A 217 -36.01 4.49 29.87
N THR A 218 -35.47 4.87 31.04
CA THR A 218 -36.29 4.95 32.27
C THR A 218 -37.40 5.99 32.16
N HIS A 219 -37.17 7.11 31.47
CA HIS A 219 -38.18 8.14 31.30
C HIS A 219 -39.29 7.67 30.37
N ASP A 220 -38.93 7.12 29.20
CA ASP A 220 -39.89 6.59 28.23
C ASP A 220 -40.77 5.47 28.82
N ASP A 221 -40.17 4.58 29.63
CA ASP A 221 -40.92 3.52 30.32
C ASP A 221 -41.91 4.09 31.33
N THR A 222 -41.51 5.12 32.11
CA THR A 222 -42.42 5.76 33.06
C THR A 222 -43.57 6.48 32.37
N GLU A 223 -43.32 7.18 31.25
CA GLU A 223 -44.37 7.82 30.46
C GLU A 223 -45.34 6.80 29.88
N ARG A 224 -44.81 5.69 29.36
CA ARG A 224 -45.60 4.58 28.83
C ARG A 224 -46.48 3.97 29.91
N GLU A 225 -45.94 3.68 31.09
CA GLU A 225 -46.72 3.14 32.22
C GLU A 225 -47.82 4.09 32.68
N LEU A 226 -47.53 5.38 32.73
CA LEU A 226 -48.48 6.42 33.12
C LEU A 226 -49.61 6.56 32.09
N ASN A 227 -49.28 6.52 30.80
CA ASN A 227 -50.25 6.52 29.71
C ASN A 227 -51.12 5.25 29.74
N MET A 228 -50.52 4.08 29.97
CA MET A 228 -51.26 2.83 30.15
C MET A 228 -52.19 2.89 31.36
N ALA A 229 -51.77 3.50 32.47
CA ALA A 229 -52.64 3.70 33.63
C ALA A 229 -53.83 4.63 33.31
N TYR A 230 -53.61 5.72 32.56
CA TYR A 230 -54.70 6.59 32.10
C TYR A 230 -55.68 5.87 31.18
N LEU A 231 -55.18 5.02 30.29
CA LEU A 231 -56.00 4.18 29.41
C LEU A 231 -56.55 2.93 30.14
N ASN A 232 -56.38 2.83 31.47
CA ASN A 232 -56.80 1.68 32.29
C ASN A 232 -56.31 0.33 31.73
N TYR A 233 -55.13 0.34 31.11
CA TYR A 233 -54.50 -0.76 30.37
C TYR A 233 -55.37 -1.32 29.24
N GLY A 234 -56.19 -0.48 28.60
CA GLY A 234 -57.11 -0.89 27.53
C GLY A 234 -58.34 -1.66 28.00
N LEU A 235 -58.61 -1.69 29.31
CA LEU A 235 -59.85 -2.25 29.85
C LEU A 235 -60.91 -1.17 30.03
N ASP A 236 -62.11 -1.49 29.58
CA ASP A 236 -63.29 -0.63 29.67
C ASP A 236 -63.63 -0.26 31.13
N THR A 237 -64.22 0.92 31.31
CA THR A 237 -64.60 1.49 32.62
C THR A 237 -65.96 1.01 33.12
N ASP A 238 -66.66 0.21 32.32
CA ASP A 238 -67.98 -0.33 32.67
C ASP A 238 -67.94 -1.17 33.96
N LYS A 239 -68.99 -1.04 34.76
CA LYS A 239 -69.12 -1.71 36.07
C LYS A 239 -69.04 -3.24 35.94
N TRP A 240 -69.60 -3.80 34.87
CA TRP A 240 -69.61 -5.25 34.63
C TRP A 240 -68.24 -5.75 34.16
N SER A 241 -67.57 -4.99 33.30
CA SER A 241 -66.19 -5.24 32.88
C SER A 241 -65.23 -5.22 34.07
N ARG A 242 -65.41 -4.28 35.01
CA ARG A 242 -64.64 -4.22 36.26
C ARG A 242 -64.90 -5.42 37.17
N LEU A 243 -66.17 -5.85 37.30
CA LEU A 243 -66.53 -7.02 38.10
C LEU A 243 -65.93 -8.31 37.53
N ARG A 244 -66.02 -8.50 36.20
CA ARG A 244 -65.37 -9.62 35.51
C ARG A 244 -63.87 -9.65 35.76
N ARG A 245 -63.20 -8.50 35.65
CA ARG A 245 -61.75 -8.37 35.91
C ARG A 245 -61.40 -8.73 37.35
N PHE A 246 -62.17 -8.27 38.32
CA PHE A 246 -61.98 -8.61 39.74
C PHE A 246 -62.14 -10.11 40.00
N LEU A 247 -63.23 -10.70 39.48
CA LEU A 247 -63.46 -12.14 39.60
C LEU A 247 -62.36 -12.95 38.93
N TRP A 248 -61.92 -12.52 37.74
CA TRP A 248 -60.83 -13.14 37.00
C TRP A 248 -59.51 -13.10 37.78
N PHE A 249 -59.10 -11.94 38.31
CA PHE A 249 -57.89 -11.83 39.14
C PHE A 249 -57.97 -12.67 40.42
N ARG A 250 -59.15 -12.71 41.07
CA ARG A 250 -59.37 -13.56 42.24
C ARG A 250 -59.20 -15.05 41.91
N THR A 251 -59.77 -15.51 40.79
CA THR A 251 -59.64 -16.91 40.38
C THR A 251 -58.24 -17.25 39.91
N TYR A 252 -57.59 -16.33 39.21
CA TYR A 252 -56.23 -16.50 38.72
C TYR A 252 -55.20 -16.60 39.85
N GLY A 253 -55.42 -15.85 40.95
CA GLY A 253 -54.58 -15.95 42.15
C GLY A 253 -54.80 -17.24 42.95
N LEU A 254 -55.96 -17.89 42.82
CA LEU A 254 -56.34 -19.06 43.63
C LEU A 254 -56.08 -20.40 42.90
N TYR A 255 -56.26 -20.43 41.59
CA TYR A 255 -56.14 -21.64 40.79
C TYR A 255 -55.07 -21.47 39.71
N ARG A 256 -54.16 -22.45 39.62
CA ARG A 256 -53.07 -22.44 38.65
C ARG A 256 -53.28 -23.42 37.50
N ASP A 257 -54.16 -24.40 37.67
CA ASP A 257 -54.50 -25.38 36.63
C ASP A 257 -55.58 -24.85 35.68
N LYS A 258 -55.43 -25.16 34.38
CA LYS A 258 -56.30 -24.67 33.31
C LYS A 258 -57.73 -25.19 33.46
N SER A 259 -57.88 -26.44 33.86
CA SER A 259 -59.20 -27.08 33.98
C SER A 259 -60.06 -26.43 35.08
N ASP A 260 -59.43 -26.07 36.19
CA ASP A 260 -60.07 -25.37 37.31
C ASP A 260 -60.37 -23.90 36.96
N LEU A 261 -59.45 -23.22 36.27
CA LEU A 261 -59.66 -21.85 35.76
C LEU A 261 -60.87 -21.78 34.82
N ASP A 262 -60.99 -22.71 33.87
CA ASP A 262 -62.12 -22.75 32.92
C ASP A 262 -63.45 -23.05 33.64
N ARG A 263 -63.43 -23.91 34.67
CA ARG A 263 -64.61 -24.21 35.49
C ARG A 263 -65.07 -22.99 36.27
N GLU A 264 -64.15 -22.28 36.91
CA GLU A 264 -64.45 -21.08 37.69
C GLU A 264 -64.80 -19.88 36.80
N ALA A 265 -64.22 -19.76 35.61
CA ALA A 265 -64.63 -18.76 34.61
C ALA A 265 -66.10 -18.93 34.22
N LYS A 266 -66.56 -20.16 33.98
CA LYS A 266 -67.98 -20.45 33.72
C LYS A 266 -68.88 -20.09 34.90
N LYS A 267 -68.44 -20.35 36.14
CA LYS A 267 -69.20 -19.95 37.34
C LYS A 267 -69.25 -18.43 37.50
N ASN A 268 -68.13 -17.75 37.28
CA ASN A 268 -68.03 -16.30 37.36
C ASN A 268 -68.94 -15.60 36.34
N GLU A 269 -68.99 -16.08 35.09
CA GLU A 269 -69.92 -15.51 34.09
C GLU A 269 -71.39 -15.73 34.48
N ARG A 270 -71.74 -16.87 35.09
CA ARG A 270 -73.10 -17.09 35.63
C ARG A 270 -73.44 -16.12 36.74
N ILE A 271 -72.50 -15.85 37.66
CA ILE A 271 -72.69 -14.86 38.74
C ILE A 271 -72.91 -13.47 38.15
N VAL A 272 -72.10 -13.08 37.16
CA VAL A 272 -72.25 -11.78 36.48
C VAL A 272 -73.61 -11.67 35.79
N GLN A 273 -74.08 -12.73 35.12
CA GLN A 273 -75.39 -12.76 34.48
C GLN A 273 -76.54 -12.68 35.49
N ASP A 274 -76.47 -13.42 36.61
CA ASP A 274 -77.49 -13.40 37.67
C ASP A 274 -77.59 -12.03 38.35
N LEU A 275 -76.45 -11.37 38.58
CA LEU A 275 -76.43 -10.00 39.09
C LEU A 275 -77.02 -9.01 38.08
N LYS A 276 -76.75 -9.19 36.79
CA LYS A 276 -77.30 -8.36 35.72
C LYS A 276 -78.81 -8.53 35.59
N THR A 277 -79.33 -9.74 35.66
CA THR A 277 -80.77 -10.01 35.63
C THR A 277 -81.47 -9.47 36.87
N LYS A 278 -80.87 -9.61 38.07
CA LYS A 278 -81.40 -9.03 39.32
C LYS A 278 -81.45 -7.51 39.28
N GLU A 279 -80.43 -6.84 38.71
CA GLU A 279 -80.47 -5.38 38.53
C GLU A 279 -81.61 -4.97 37.59
N LEU A 280 -81.78 -5.67 36.47
CA LEU A 280 -82.87 -5.41 35.53
C LEU A 280 -84.26 -5.62 36.17
N GLN A 281 -84.42 -6.67 36.98
CA GLN A 281 -85.66 -6.94 37.72
C GLN A 281 -85.94 -5.88 38.81
N ALA A 282 -84.91 -5.46 39.56
CA ALA A 282 -85.03 -4.43 40.58
C ALA A 282 -85.27 -3.03 39.99
N GLY A 283 -84.78 -2.77 38.77
CA GLY A 283 -85.10 -1.56 37.99
C GLY A 283 -86.51 -1.58 37.40
N GLY A 284 -86.98 -2.75 36.96
CA GLY A 284 -88.33 -2.93 36.41
C GLY A 284 -89.46 -2.89 37.45
N ALA A 285 -89.17 -3.20 38.73
CA ALA A 285 -90.13 -3.11 39.82
C ALA A 285 -90.33 -1.68 40.38
N LYS A 286 -89.61 -0.69 39.85
CA LYS A 286 -89.67 0.73 40.25
C LYS A 286 -90.43 1.62 39.25
N HIS A 287 -91.11 1.03 38.26
CA HIS A 287 -91.97 1.72 37.31
C HIS A 287 -93.39 1.18 37.34
#